data_AF-A0A6G1ACA6-F1
#
_entry.id   AF-A0A6G1ACA6-F1
#
_cell.length_a   1.000
_cell.length_b   1.000
_cell.length_c   1.000
_cell.angle_alpha   90.00
_cell.angle_beta   90.00
_cell.angle_gamma   90.00
#
_symmetry.space_group_name_H-M   'P 1'
#
loop_
_entity.id
_entity.type
_entity.pdbx_description
1 polymer ?
#
loop_
_entity_poly.entity_id
_entity_poly.type
_entity_poly.pdbx_seq_one_letter_code
_entity_poly.pdbx_strand_id
1 'polypeptide(L)'
;MSLSITGPMDAGITQSPRYKVTGTGKRVTLSCGQTENYDYMYWYRRDPEHGLRLIYYSNGFDSINKGDVPNGYTVSRTNMEDFPLTLESATSSQTSVYFCANSYATVPHSCLLSAHKRQLETLSYPVLTRPGPDPCV
;
A
#
# COMPACT_ATOMS: atom_id res chain seq x y z
N MET A 1 8.82 -19.79 -31.61
CA MET A 1 7.95 -18.73 -31.09
C MET A 1 7.81 -18.96 -29.60
N SER A 2 8.46 -18.14 -28.79
CA SER A 2 8.38 -18.26 -27.33
C SER A 2 7.36 -17.23 -26.86
N LEU A 3 6.17 -17.68 -26.43
CA LEU A 3 5.24 -16.84 -25.69
C LEU A 3 5.74 -16.74 -24.25
N SER A 4 6.43 -15.66 -23.91
CA SER A 4 6.63 -15.27 -22.52
C SER A 4 5.34 -14.63 -22.02
N ILE A 5 4.48 -15.43 -21.38
CA ILE A 5 3.36 -14.91 -20.60
C ILE A 5 3.98 -14.32 -19.34
N THR A 6 4.24 -13.01 -19.35
CA THR A 6 4.47 -12.26 -18.11
C THR A 6 3.13 -12.17 -17.38
N GLY A 7 2.79 -13.22 -16.63
CA GLY A 7 1.70 -13.16 -15.67
C GLY A 7 2.03 -12.11 -14.60
N PRO A 8 1.03 -11.45 -13.99
CA PRO A 8 1.26 -10.64 -12.80
C PRO A 8 1.95 -11.52 -11.76
N MET A 9 3.14 -11.12 -11.31
CA MET A 9 3.77 -11.76 -10.17
C MET A 9 2.83 -11.57 -8.97
N ASP A 10 2.47 -12.66 -8.30
CA ASP A 10 1.62 -12.59 -7.13
C ASP A 10 2.35 -11.79 -6.05
N ALA A 11 1.76 -10.69 -5.62
CA ALA A 11 2.34 -9.83 -4.60
C ALA A 11 2.34 -10.47 -3.20
N GLY A 12 1.77 -11.68 -3.06
CA GLY A 12 1.71 -12.42 -1.81
C GLY A 12 0.89 -11.69 -0.76
N ILE A 13 -0.12 -10.92 -1.18
CA ILE A 13 -0.96 -10.09 -0.31
C ILE A 13 -2.43 -10.53 -0.43
N THR A 14 -3.07 -10.80 0.70
CA THR A 14 -4.49 -11.18 0.77
C THR A 14 -5.25 -10.13 1.57
N GLN A 15 -6.28 -9.55 0.96
CA GLN A 15 -7.18 -8.59 1.60
C GLN A 15 -8.59 -9.15 1.72
N SER A 16 -9.23 -8.99 2.88
CA SER A 16 -10.62 -9.37 3.07
C SER A 16 -11.38 -8.44 4.04
N PRO A 17 -12.71 -8.31 3.90
CA PRO A 17 -13.50 -8.71 2.73
C PRO A 17 -13.21 -7.83 1.50
N ARG A 18 -13.52 -8.32 0.29
CA ARG A 18 -13.38 -7.53 -0.95
C ARG A 18 -14.37 -6.36 -1.01
N TYR A 19 -15.57 -6.57 -0.50
CA TYR A 19 -16.63 -5.56 -0.42
C TYR A 19 -17.26 -5.60 0.97
N LYS A 20 -17.48 -4.43 1.56
CA LYS A 20 -18.14 -4.28 2.86
C LYS A 20 -19.09 -3.09 2.83
N VAL A 21 -20.37 -3.37 3.06
CA VAL A 21 -21.39 -2.35 3.32
C VAL A 21 -21.82 -2.48 4.77
N THR A 22 -21.86 -1.37 5.49
CA THR A 22 -22.27 -1.31 6.89
C THR A 22 -23.01 -0.02 7.19
N GLY A 23 -23.79 -0.01 8.27
CA GLY A 23 -24.34 1.24 8.82
C GLY A 23 -23.30 2.04 9.60
N THR A 24 -23.57 3.33 9.79
CA THR A 24 -22.77 4.22 10.63
C THR A 24 -22.77 3.76 12.09
N GLY A 25 -21.68 4.03 12.81
CA GLY A 25 -21.53 3.65 14.22
C GLY A 25 -21.17 2.19 14.45
N LYS A 26 -21.04 1.39 13.38
CA LYS A 26 -20.66 -0.03 13.48
C LYS A 26 -19.14 -0.19 13.39
N ARG A 27 -18.60 -1.12 14.17
CA ARG A 27 -17.21 -1.54 14.06
C ARG A 27 -16.98 -2.35 12.78
N VAL A 28 -15.94 -2.02 12.04
CA VAL A 28 -15.51 -2.75 10.83
C VAL A 28 -14.03 -3.04 10.92
N THR A 29 -13.64 -4.27 10.61
CA THR A 29 -12.23 -4.65 10.46
C THR A 29 -12.01 -5.16 9.04
N LEU A 30 -11.00 -4.61 8.37
CA LEU A 30 -10.45 -5.09 7.12
C LEU A 30 -9.17 -5.85 7.45
N SER A 31 -9.10 -7.11 7.03
CA SER A 31 -7.92 -7.94 7.22
C SER A 31 -6.98 -7.78 6.03
N CYS A 32 -5.69 -7.72 6.34
CA CYS A 32 -4.63 -7.85 5.36
C CYS A 32 -3.58 -8.83 5.88
N GLY A 33 -3.23 -9.82 5.06
CA GLY A 33 -2.21 -10.81 5.35
C GLY A 33 -1.21 -10.90 4.21
N GLN A 34 0.05 -11.19 4.53
CA GLN A 34 1.10 -11.49 3.55
C GLN A 34 1.69 -12.89 3.73
N THR A 35 2.27 -13.44 2.67
CA THR A 35 2.87 -14.79 2.69
C THR A 35 4.38 -14.81 2.92
N GLU A 36 5.09 -13.72 2.62
CA GLU A 36 6.58 -13.72 2.57
C GLU A 36 7.24 -12.80 3.61
N ASN A 37 6.53 -12.44 4.69
CA ASN A 37 7.08 -11.71 5.84
C ASN A 37 7.92 -10.47 5.49
N TYR A 38 7.53 -9.73 4.45
CA TYR A 38 8.15 -8.45 4.13
C TYR A 38 8.02 -7.48 5.31
N ASP A 39 9.09 -6.71 5.57
CA ASP A 39 9.13 -5.81 6.73
C ASP A 39 8.00 -4.79 6.72
N TYR A 40 7.71 -4.23 5.54
CA TYR A 40 6.73 -3.16 5.42
C TYR A 40 5.38 -3.67 4.96
N MET A 41 4.34 -3.21 5.64
CA MET A 41 2.95 -3.31 5.20
C MET A 41 2.25 -1.97 5.35
N TYR A 42 1.31 -1.72 4.45
CA TYR A 42 0.69 -0.41 4.27
C TYR A 42 -0.82 -0.56 4.15
N TRP A 43 -1.54 0.40 4.70
CA TRP A 43 -2.95 0.65 4.40
C TRP A 43 -3.13 1.98 3.71
N TYR A 44 -3.78 1.94 2.57
CA TYR A 44 -4.17 3.11 1.81
C TYR A 44 -5.69 3.19 1.70
N ARG A 45 -6.18 4.43 1.55
CA ARG A 45 -7.49 4.70 1.00
C ARG A 45 -7.36 5.45 -0.32
N ARG A 46 -8.28 5.18 -1.24
CA ARG A 46 -8.41 5.91 -2.50
C ARG A 46 -9.79 6.55 -2.60
N ASP A 47 -9.78 7.86 -2.54
CA ASP A 47 -10.96 8.68 -2.75
C ASP A 47 -10.90 9.27 -4.17
N PRO A 48 -12.03 9.38 -4.89
CA PRO A 48 -12.04 9.88 -6.27
C PRO A 48 -11.32 11.22 -6.47
N GLU A 49 -11.44 12.12 -5.50
CA GLU A 49 -10.91 13.48 -5.57
C GLU A 49 -9.45 13.61 -5.12
N HIS A 50 -8.97 12.69 -4.28
CA HIS A 50 -7.70 12.87 -3.53
C HIS A 50 -6.62 11.86 -3.91
N GLY A 51 -6.92 10.91 -4.81
CA GLY A 51 -5.99 9.84 -5.15
C GLY A 51 -5.73 8.88 -3.99
N LEU A 52 -4.57 8.23 -4.01
CA LEU A 52 -4.14 7.27 -2.99
C LEU A 52 -3.55 8.02 -1.79
N ARG A 53 -4.06 7.78 -0.58
CA ARG A 53 -3.59 8.39 0.67
C ARG A 53 -3.27 7.34 1.70
N LEU A 54 -2.13 7.48 2.38
CA LEU A 54 -1.67 6.52 3.37
C LEU A 54 -2.44 6.71 4.68
N ILE A 55 -2.97 5.63 5.24
CA ILE A 55 -3.65 5.63 6.54
C ILE A 55 -2.65 5.30 7.64
N TYR A 56 -2.02 4.12 7.53
CA TYR A 56 -1.00 3.60 8.43
C TYR A 56 0.00 2.74 7.66
N TYR A 57 1.19 2.59 8.22
CA TYR A 57 2.15 1.59 7.80
C TYR A 57 2.84 0.94 9.00
N SER A 58 3.40 -0.22 8.77
CA SER A 58 4.28 -0.93 9.68
C SER A 58 5.61 -1.18 8.99
N ASN A 59 6.70 -1.26 9.74
CA ASN A 59 8.02 -1.69 9.29
C ASN A 59 8.54 -2.91 10.07
N GLY A 60 7.64 -3.72 10.63
CA GLY A 60 7.97 -4.96 11.31
C GLY A 60 7.06 -5.26 12.49
N PHE A 61 7.36 -6.36 13.20
CA PHE A 61 6.65 -6.75 14.43
C PHE A 61 6.55 -5.60 15.44
N ASP A 62 5.36 -5.43 16.02
CA ASP A 62 5.06 -4.41 17.04
C ASP A 62 5.35 -2.96 16.62
N SER A 63 5.34 -2.70 15.30
CA SER A 63 5.53 -1.37 14.75
C SER A 63 4.27 -0.84 14.05
N ILE A 64 3.85 0.35 14.45
CA ILE A 64 2.70 1.08 13.90
C ILE A 64 3.09 2.55 13.69
N ASN A 65 2.93 3.02 12.46
CA ASN A 65 3.27 4.38 12.06
C ASN A 65 2.11 5.03 11.32
N LYS A 66 1.84 6.30 11.64
CA LYS A 66 0.75 7.08 11.03
C LYS A 66 1.11 7.53 9.61
N GLY A 67 0.14 7.50 8.72
CA GLY A 67 0.22 8.10 7.39
C GLY A 67 -0.37 9.50 7.33
N ASP A 68 -0.85 9.86 6.14
CA ASP A 68 -1.47 11.15 5.82
C ASP A 68 -2.85 11.32 6.50
N VAL A 69 -3.61 10.23 6.61
CA VAL A 69 -5.01 10.25 7.07
C VAL A 69 -5.32 9.17 8.13
N PRO A 70 -4.62 9.15 9.27
CA PRO A 70 -4.72 8.07 10.27
C PRO A 70 -5.97 8.17 11.16
N ASN A 71 -6.62 9.34 11.21
CA ASN A 71 -7.67 9.64 12.17
C ASN A 71 -8.94 8.81 11.91
N GLY A 72 -9.52 8.26 12.98
CA GLY A 72 -10.72 7.40 12.89
C GLY A 72 -10.42 5.93 12.56
N TYR A 73 -9.14 5.56 12.47
CA TYR A 73 -8.70 4.20 12.24
C TYR A 73 -7.75 3.71 13.33
N THR A 74 -7.76 2.41 13.57
CA THR A 74 -6.84 1.67 14.43
C THR A 74 -6.22 0.52 13.64
N VAL A 75 -4.98 0.17 13.96
CA VAL A 75 -4.27 -0.98 13.36
C VAL A 75 -3.56 -1.76 14.45
N SER A 76 -3.18 -3.00 14.16
CA SER A 76 -2.29 -3.80 15.01
C SER A 76 -1.26 -4.54 14.16
N ARG A 77 -0.11 -4.86 14.76
CA ARG A 77 0.97 -5.59 14.10
C ARG A 77 1.60 -6.60 15.06
N THR A 78 0.82 -7.59 15.46
CA THR A 78 1.23 -8.60 16.44
C THR A 78 2.08 -9.73 15.84
N ASN A 79 2.27 -9.76 14.52
CA ASN A 79 3.08 -10.71 13.77
C ASN A 79 3.57 -10.05 12.47
N MET A 80 4.36 -10.76 11.66
CA MET A 80 4.85 -10.24 10.38
C MET A 80 3.81 -10.42 9.27
N GLU A 81 2.89 -11.36 9.43
CA GLU A 81 1.95 -11.80 8.41
C GLU A 81 0.76 -10.84 8.30
N ASP A 82 0.19 -10.41 9.42
CA ASP A 82 -1.08 -9.70 9.47
C ASP A 82 -0.93 -8.22 9.79
N PHE A 83 -1.73 -7.39 9.12
CA PHE A 83 -1.86 -5.97 9.41
C PHE A 83 -3.32 -5.56 9.26
N PRO A 84 -4.21 -5.83 10.22
CA PRO A 84 -5.62 -5.45 10.13
C PRO A 84 -5.83 -3.94 10.33
N LEU A 85 -6.80 -3.38 9.61
CA LEU A 85 -7.31 -2.02 9.77
C LEU A 85 -8.71 -2.04 10.36
N THR A 86 -8.92 -1.38 11.48
CA THR A 86 -10.21 -1.30 12.16
C THR A 86 -10.74 0.13 12.18
N LEU A 87 -12.03 0.26 11.86
CA LEU A 87 -12.84 1.43 12.08
C LEU A 87 -13.68 1.12 13.31
N GLU A 88 -13.37 1.71 14.46
CA GLU A 88 -14.10 1.44 15.71
C GLU A 88 -15.57 1.85 15.62
N SER A 89 -15.83 2.96 14.92
CA SER A 89 -17.16 3.50 14.68
C SER A 89 -17.20 4.08 13.26
N ALA A 90 -17.69 3.30 12.30
CA ALA A 90 -17.69 3.69 10.90
C ALA A 90 -18.53 4.96 10.64
N THR A 91 -18.00 5.88 9.86
CA THR A 91 -18.70 7.10 9.41
C THR A 91 -18.80 7.16 7.89
N SER A 92 -19.69 8.00 7.37
CA SER A 92 -19.84 8.21 5.92
C SER A 92 -18.58 8.79 5.25
N SER A 93 -17.77 9.58 5.98
CA SER A 93 -16.50 10.11 5.46
C SER A 93 -15.41 9.04 5.29
N GLN A 94 -15.62 7.85 5.82
CA GLN A 94 -14.73 6.69 5.67
C GLN A 94 -15.21 5.75 4.55
N THR A 95 -16.25 6.11 3.78
CA THR A 95 -16.59 5.37 2.57
C THR A 95 -15.54 5.64 1.49
N SER A 96 -14.75 4.61 1.16
CA SER A 96 -13.64 4.69 0.22
C SER A 96 -13.30 3.30 -0.32
N VAL A 97 -12.49 3.23 -1.38
CA VAL A 97 -11.75 2.00 -1.71
C VAL A 97 -10.52 1.90 -0.81
N TYR A 98 -10.26 0.73 -0.26
CA TYR A 98 -9.13 0.45 0.62
C TYR A 98 -8.17 -0.53 -0.02
N PHE A 99 -6.88 -0.25 0.08
CA PHE A 99 -5.81 -1.07 -0.46
C PHE A 99 -4.78 -1.40 0.61
N CYS A 100 -4.47 -2.68 0.76
CA CYS A 100 -3.31 -3.14 1.49
C CYS A 100 -2.18 -3.52 0.53
N ALA A 101 -0.94 -3.26 0.93
CA ALA A 101 0.26 -3.61 0.18
C ALA A 101 1.40 -3.97 1.14
N ASN A 102 2.38 -4.74 0.64
CA ASN A 102 3.69 -4.94 1.28
C ASN A 102 4.79 -4.19 0.50
N SER A 103 6.02 -4.17 1.00
CA SER A 103 7.14 -3.50 0.29
C SER A 103 7.39 -4.06 -1.10
N TYR A 104 7.16 -5.36 -1.34
CA TYR A 104 7.32 -5.93 -2.68
C TYR A 104 6.29 -5.36 -3.66
N ALA A 105 5.02 -5.25 -3.27
CA ALA A 105 3.95 -4.72 -4.10
C ALA A 105 4.13 -3.22 -4.43
N THR A 106 4.84 -2.47 -3.59
CA THR A 106 5.07 -1.03 -3.80
C THR A 106 6.30 -0.74 -4.65
N VAL A 107 7.27 -1.67 -4.75
CA VAL A 107 8.48 -1.52 -5.58
C VAL A 107 8.16 -1.35 -7.08
N PRO A 108 7.29 -2.16 -7.71
CA PRO A 108 6.90 -1.94 -9.10
C PRO A 108 6.26 -0.56 -9.32
N HIS A 109 5.46 -0.10 -8.36
CA HIS A 109 4.82 1.21 -8.47
C HIS A 109 5.83 2.35 -8.32
N SER A 110 6.83 2.21 -7.43
CA SER A 110 7.92 3.18 -7.30
C SER A 110 8.86 3.17 -8.53
N CYS A 111 9.18 2.01 -9.11
CA CYS A 111 9.95 1.95 -10.36
C CYS A 111 9.17 2.59 -11.54
N LEU A 112 7.85 2.38 -11.64
CA LEU A 112 7.01 3.04 -12.66
C LEU A 112 6.96 4.56 -12.49
N LEU A 113 6.79 5.04 -11.25
CA LEU A 113 6.80 6.47 -10.95
C LEU A 113 8.17 7.09 -11.20
N SER A 114 9.26 6.38 -10.86
CA SER A 114 10.64 6.79 -11.15
C SER A 114 10.90 6.86 -12.66
N ALA A 115 10.45 5.87 -13.43
CA ALA A 115 10.56 5.87 -14.88
C ALA A 115 9.79 7.04 -15.53
N HIS A 116 8.57 7.31 -15.05
CA HIS A 116 7.78 8.44 -15.52
C HIS A 116 8.41 9.80 -15.15
N LYS A 117 8.99 9.89 -13.94
CA LYS A 117 9.76 11.08 -13.53
C LYS A 117 11.01 11.25 -14.39
N ARG A 118 11.74 10.18 -14.69
CA ARG A 118 12.88 10.21 -15.63
C ARG A 118 12.42 10.68 -17.00
N GLN A 119 11.32 10.18 -17.55
CA GLN A 119 10.78 10.66 -18.84
C GLN A 119 10.45 12.16 -18.82
N LEU A 120 9.93 12.68 -17.71
CA LEU A 120 9.66 14.10 -17.54
C LEU A 120 10.96 14.92 -17.38
N GLU A 121 11.97 14.37 -16.71
CA GLU A 121 13.30 14.96 -16.55
C GLU A 121 14.15 14.88 -17.84
N THR A 122 13.91 13.92 -18.74
CA THR A 122 14.56 13.83 -20.06
C THR A 122 14.23 15.02 -20.98
N LEU A 123 13.26 15.87 -20.61
CA LEU A 123 12.97 17.13 -21.30
C LEU A 123 13.89 18.30 -20.85
N SER A 124 14.82 18.08 -19.92
CA SER A 124 15.77 19.09 -19.44
C SER A 124 17.15 18.48 -19.11
N TYR A 125 18.18 18.93 -19.81
CA TYR A 125 19.61 18.53 -19.79
C TYR A 125 20.32 18.50 -18.39
N PRO A 126 21.53 17.90 -18.28
CA PRO A 126 21.83 16.78 -17.38
C PRO A 126 22.51 17.20 -16.07
N VAL A 127 22.28 16.43 -15.00
CA VAL A 127 23.16 16.44 -13.81
C VAL A 127 23.61 15.02 -13.51
N LEU A 128 24.92 14.91 -13.31
CA LEU A 128 25.70 13.70 -13.14
C LEU A 128 25.91 13.41 -11.65
N THR A 129 26.04 12.10 -11.33
CA THR A 129 26.49 11.46 -10.07
C THR A 129 25.40 11.19 -9.02
N ARG A 130 25.26 10.01 -8.39
CA ARG A 130 26.02 8.73 -8.38
C ARG A 130 25.05 7.62 -7.86
N PRO A 131 25.07 6.38 -8.35
CA PRO A 131 24.07 5.36 -7.96
C PRO A 131 24.46 4.68 -6.64
N GLY A 132 23.52 4.63 -5.69
CA GLY A 132 23.42 3.48 -4.79
C GLY A 132 22.89 2.26 -5.58
N PRO A 133 22.83 1.05 -5.00
CA PRO A 133 22.21 -0.07 -5.68
C PRO A 133 20.74 0.26 -5.93
N ASP A 134 20.42 0.63 -7.17
CA ASP A 134 19.05 0.82 -7.63
C ASP A 134 18.35 -0.53 -7.50
N PRO A 135 17.24 -0.64 -6.75
CA PRO A 135 16.40 -1.84 -6.77
C PRO A 135 15.73 -2.09 -8.14
N CYS A 136 15.98 -1.21 -9.11
CA CYS A 136 15.37 -1.17 -10.44
C CYS A 136 16.39 -1.34 -11.60
N VAL A 137 17.61 -1.86 -11.38
CA VAL A 137 18.54 -2.30 -12.44
C VAL A 137 18.98 -3.75 -12.22
#